data_AF-A0A346CD91-F1
#
_entry.id   AF-A0A346CD91-F1
#
_cell.length_a   1.000
_cell.length_b   1.000
_cell.length_c   1.000
_cell.angle_alpha   90.00
_cell.angle_beta   90.00
_cell.angle_gamma   90.00
#
_symmetry.space_group_name_H-M   'P 1'
#
loop_
_entity.id
_entity.type
_entity.pdbx_description
1 polymer ?
#
loop_
_entity_poly.entity_id
_entity_poly.type
_entity_poly.pdbx_seq_one_letter_code
_entity_poly.pdbx_strand_id
1 'polypeptide(L)'
;MKRDAVTGGGCLVSTAGVVGAVWLWGASDRTQRHLGNEFENNGQDFGAVLTELPFVFLAGAVVPAVVWGLGAWLLVRHRRAASATSSTPSDLHA
;
A
#
# COMPACT_ATOMS: atom_id res chain seq x y z
N MET A 1 1.53 -9.68 21.98
CA MET A 1 0.52 -10.05 20.96
C MET A 1 0.14 -8.89 20.03
N LYS A 2 0.05 -7.64 20.49
CA LYS A 2 -0.34 -6.50 19.62
C LYS A 2 0.69 -6.11 18.53
N ARG A 3 1.94 -6.58 18.65
CA ARG A 3 3.01 -6.34 17.67
C ARG A 3 2.86 -7.23 16.45
N ASP A 4 2.53 -8.50 16.63
CA ASP A 4 2.46 -9.50 15.56
C ASP A 4 1.35 -9.20 14.54
N ALA A 5 0.22 -8.66 15.01
CA ALA A 5 -0.89 -8.25 14.14
C ALA A 5 -0.53 -7.03 13.25
N VAL A 6 0.31 -6.12 13.74
CA VAL A 6 0.73 -4.92 12.99
C VAL A 6 1.80 -5.29 11.96
N THR A 7 2.76 -6.16 12.33
CA THR A 7 3.79 -6.65 11.40
C THR A 7 3.22 -7.61 10.35
N GLY A 8 2.30 -8.50 10.74
CA GLY A 8 1.62 -9.41 9.83
C GLY A 8 0.66 -8.70 8.87
N GLY A 9 -0.10 -7.71 9.37
CA GLY A 9 -0.99 -6.90 8.55
C GLY A 9 -0.25 -6.07 7.50
N GLY A 10 0.89 -5.45 7.87
CA GLY A 10 1.71 -4.70 6.93
C GLY A 10 2.30 -5.57 5.81
N CYS A 11 2.80 -6.77 6.13
CA CYS A 11 3.37 -7.69 5.15
C CYS A 11 2.32 -8.20 4.15
N LEU A 12 1.12 -8.56 4.64
CA LEU A 12 0.00 -8.97 3.79
C LEU A 12 -0.50 -7.83 2.89
N VAL A 13 -0.58 -6.61 3.41
CA VAL A 13 -0.99 -5.44 2.64
C VAL A 13 0.02 -5.10 1.54
N SER A 14 1.32 -5.19 1.81
CA SER A 14 2.36 -4.98 0.80
C SER A 14 2.39 -6.09 -0.26
N THR A 15 2.24 -7.36 0.13
CA THR A 15 2.22 -8.47 -0.84
C THR A 15 0.99 -8.39 -1.74
N ALA A 16 -0.20 -8.11 -1.18
CA ALA A 16 -1.41 -7.87 -1.97
C ALA A 16 -1.25 -6.65 -2.91
N GLY A 17 -0.61 -5.59 -2.43
CA GLY A 17 -0.33 -4.39 -3.21
C GLY A 17 0.58 -4.62 -4.41
N VAL A 18 1.68 -5.36 -4.22
CA VAL A 18 2.58 -5.75 -5.33
C VAL A 18 1.85 -6.60 -6.36
N VAL A 19 1.14 -7.65 -5.91
CA VAL A 19 0.44 -8.56 -6.81
C VAL A 19 -0.60 -7.80 -7.64
N GLY A 20 -1.40 -6.94 -6.99
CA GLY A 20 -2.39 -6.12 -7.68
C GLY A 20 -1.77 -5.11 -8.65
N ALA A 21 -0.69 -4.43 -8.26
CA ALA A 21 -0.02 -3.45 -9.11
C ALA A 21 0.61 -4.08 -10.35
N VAL A 22 1.30 -5.23 -10.20
CA VAL A 22 1.90 -5.97 -11.31
C VAL A 22 0.81 -6.53 -12.23
N TRP A 23 -0.27 -7.08 -11.67
CA TRP A 23 -1.40 -7.57 -12.46
C TRP A 23 -2.07 -6.45 -13.26
N LEU A 24 -2.37 -5.32 -12.63
CA LEU A 24 -3.00 -4.17 -13.29
C LEU A 24 -2.10 -3.55 -14.36
N TRP A 25 -0.79 -3.44 -14.09
CA TRP A 25 0.18 -2.99 -15.09
C TRP A 25 0.24 -3.94 -16.27
N GLY A 26 0.31 -5.25 -16.02
CA GLY A 26 0.33 -6.27 -17.07
C GLY A 26 -0.96 -6.34 -17.89
N ALA A 27 -2.12 -6.12 -17.25
CA ALA A 27 -3.44 -6.12 -17.88
C ALA A 27 -3.76 -4.81 -18.62
N SER A 28 -2.95 -3.77 -18.46
CA SER A 28 -3.15 -2.50 -19.17
C SER A 28 -2.91 -2.67 -20.66
N ASP A 29 -3.80 -2.13 -21.50
CA ASP A 29 -3.66 -2.12 -22.96
C ASP A 29 -2.31 -1.55 -23.41
N ARG A 30 -1.75 -0.60 -22.66
CA ARG A 30 -0.41 -0.04 -22.94
C ARG A 30 0.65 -1.13 -22.87
N THR A 31 0.69 -1.88 -21.78
CA THR A 31 1.69 -2.93 -21.55
C THR A 31 1.47 -4.11 -22.49
N GLN A 32 0.22 -4.49 -22.76
CA GLN A 32 -0.13 -5.54 -23.72
C GLN A 32 0.35 -5.23 -25.14
N ARG A 33 0.29 -3.95 -25.56
CA ARG A 33 0.83 -3.51 -26.85
C ARG A 33 2.36 -3.57 -26.91
N HIS A 34 3.07 -3.23 -25.83
CA HIS A 34 4.54 -3.32 -25.78
C HIS A 34 5.04 -4.77 -25.68
N LEU A 35 4.25 -5.66 -25.06
CA LEU A 35 4.55 -7.08 -24.93
C LEU A 35 4.21 -7.92 -26.17
N GLY A 36 3.68 -7.29 -27.24
CA GLY A 36 3.48 -7.93 -28.54
C GLY A 36 2.20 -8.77 -28.67
N ASN A 37 1.18 -8.55 -27.82
CA ASN A 37 -0.03 -9.39 -27.82
C ASN A 37 -1.04 -9.06 -28.95
N GLU A 38 -0.86 -7.96 -29.71
CA GLU A 38 -1.84 -7.53 -30.73
C GLU A 38 -1.29 -7.24 -32.14
N PHE A 39 0.02 -7.21 -32.37
CA PHE A 39 0.57 -6.91 -33.72
C PHE A 39 1.78 -7.80 -34.03
N GLU A 40 1.57 -8.76 -34.94
CA GLU A 40 2.57 -9.61 -35.63
C GLU A 40 4.01 -9.48 -35.11
N ASN A 41 4.34 -10.05 -33.93
CA ASN A 41 5.69 -10.43 -33.49
C ASN A 41 6.90 -9.59 -34.00
N ASN A 42 6.82 -8.25 -34.08
CA ASN A 42 7.83 -7.40 -34.75
C ASN A 42 8.43 -6.31 -33.85
N GLY A 43 8.20 -6.34 -32.54
CA GLY A 43 8.75 -5.33 -31.66
C GLY A 43 8.34 -5.53 -30.21
N GLN A 44 8.75 -6.66 -29.64
CA GLN A 44 8.59 -6.92 -28.22
C GLN A 44 9.49 -5.93 -27.46
N ASP A 45 8.92 -4.80 -27.04
CA ASP A 45 9.65 -3.73 -26.37
C ASP A 45 9.74 -4.07 -24.87
N PHE A 46 10.74 -4.87 -24.55
CA PHE A 46 11.08 -5.22 -23.16
C PHE A 46 11.58 -4.01 -22.35
N GLY A 47 11.77 -2.84 -22.97
CA GLY A 47 12.10 -1.60 -22.27
C GLY A 47 11.08 -1.31 -21.18
N ALA A 48 9.78 -1.46 -21.47
CA ALA A 48 8.72 -1.26 -20.49
C ALA A 48 8.84 -2.21 -19.27
N VAL A 49 9.21 -3.47 -19.50
CA VAL A 49 9.44 -4.45 -18.42
C VAL A 49 10.64 -4.04 -17.56
N LEU A 50 11.74 -3.62 -18.20
CA LEU A 50 12.97 -3.27 -17.47
C LEU A 50 12.88 -1.94 -16.74
N THR A 51 12.17 -0.95 -17.31
CA THR A 51 12.10 0.38 -16.74
C THR A 51 10.87 0.60 -15.87
N GLU A 52 9.70 0.08 -16.24
CA GLU A 52 8.44 0.39 -15.52
C GLU A 52 8.19 -0.60 -14.37
N LEU A 53 8.50 -1.89 -14.56
CA LEU A 53 8.21 -2.94 -13.59
C LEU A 53 8.85 -2.74 -12.20
N PRO A 54 10.12 -2.27 -12.07
CA PRO A 54 10.70 -1.96 -10.77
C PRO A 54 9.93 -0.88 -10.01
N PHE A 55 9.46 0.16 -10.71
CA PHE A 55 8.67 1.23 -10.09
C PHE A 55 7.27 0.76 -9.73
N VAL A 56 6.63 -0.05 -10.58
CA VAL A 56 5.32 -0.66 -10.29
C VAL A 56 5.40 -1.55 -9.05
N PHE A 57 6.45 -2.38 -8.95
CA PHE A 57 6.70 -3.21 -7.78
C PHE A 57 6.89 -2.36 -6.51
N LEU A 58 7.75 -1.35 -6.56
CA LEU A 58 8.00 -0.46 -5.42
C LEU A 58 6.74 0.31 -5.01
N ALA A 59 6.00 0.85 -5.96
CA ALA A 59 4.75 1.57 -5.70
C ALA A 59 3.70 0.62 -5.09
N GLY A 60 3.55 -0.58 -5.65
CA GLY A 60 2.64 -1.60 -5.15
C GLY A 60 2.97 -2.07 -3.74
N ALA A 61 4.26 -2.13 -3.36
CA ALA A 61 4.67 -2.48 -2.00
C ALA A 61 4.51 -1.33 -1.00
N VAL A 62 4.96 -0.14 -1.37
CA VAL A 62 5.18 1.00 -0.46
C VAL A 62 3.89 1.78 -0.22
N VAL A 63 3.10 2.07 -1.27
CA VAL A 63 1.90 2.91 -1.13
C VAL A 63 0.91 2.31 -0.14
N PRO A 64 0.53 1.03 -0.24
CA PRO A 64 -0.44 0.42 0.69
C PRO A 64 0.10 0.36 2.12
N ALA A 65 1.40 0.09 2.30
CA ALA A 65 2.05 0.07 3.60
C ALA A 65 2.04 1.44 4.28
N VAL A 66 2.34 2.50 3.52
CA VAL A 66 2.30 3.89 4.01
C VAL A 66 0.87 4.28 4.39
N VAL A 67 -0.11 3.97 3.56
CA VAL A 67 -1.54 4.23 3.84
C VAL A 67 -1.98 3.50 5.11
N TRP A 68 -1.60 2.23 5.26
CA TRP A 68 -1.90 1.43 6.46
C TRP A 68 -1.24 2.01 7.71
N GLY A 69 0.05 2.36 7.63
CA GLY A 69 0.81 2.97 8.72
C GLY A 69 0.21 4.31 9.16
N LEU A 70 -0.17 5.17 8.20
CA LEU A 70 -0.82 6.45 8.47
C LEU A 70 -2.19 6.27 9.12
N GLY A 71 -3.01 5.33 8.62
CA GLY A 71 -4.30 5.02 9.22
C GLY A 71 -4.16 4.53 10.66
N ALA A 72 -3.24 3.60 10.92
CA ALA A 72 -2.95 3.12 12.26
C ALA A 72 -2.44 4.23 13.19
N TRP A 73 -1.58 5.11 12.68
CA TRP A 73 -1.05 6.25 13.45
C TRP A 73 -2.14 7.25 13.83
N LEU A 74 -3.01 7.63 12.89
CA LEU A 74 -4.14 8.53 13.15
C LEU A 74 -5.09 7.93 14.19
N LEU A 75 -5.43 6.65 14.08
CA LEU A 75 -6.30 5.96 15.04
C LEU A 75 -5.69 5.95 16.46
N VAL A 76 -4.38 5.73 16.59
CA VAL A 76 -3.68 5.79 17.88
C VAL A 76 -3.67 7.22 18.43
N ARG A 77 -3.44 8.22 17.57
CA ARG A 77 -3.44 9.63 17.97
C ARG A 77 -4.81 10.08 18.49
N HIS A 78 -5.89 9.73 17.81
CA HIS A 78 -7.25 10.06 18.23
C HIS A 78 -7.62 9.45 19.58
N ARG A 79 -7.22 8.19 19.84
CA ARG A 79 -7.46 7.55 21.14
C ARG A 79 -6.73 8.26 22.28
N ARG A 80 -5.49 8.71 22.07
CA ARG A 80 -4.73 9.46 23.09
C ARG A 80 -5.36 10.82 23.40
N ALA A 81 -5.85 11.52 22.37
CA ALA A 81 -6.56 12.79 22.56
C ALA A 81 -7.86 12.62 23.35
N ALA A 82 -8.65 11.58 23.05
CA ALA A 82 -9.89 11.29 23.77
C ALA A 82 -9.65 10.93 25.25
N SER A 83 -8.59 10.18 25.56
CA SER A 83 -8.22 9.83 26.94
C SER A 83 -7.71 11.01 27.78
N ALA A 84 -7.11 12.04 27.14
CA ALA A 84 -6.63 13.22 27.83
C ALA A 84 -7.77 14.17 28.25
N THR A 85 -8.88 14.20 27.50
CA THR A 85 -10.07 14.99 27.85
C THR A 85 -10.84 14.37 29.02
N SER A 86 -10.84 13.03 29.14
CA SER A 86 -11.51 12.33 30.25
C SER A 86 -10.80 12.44 31.60
N SER A 87 -9.57 12.96 31.65
CA SER A 87 -8.81 13.16 32.89
C SER A 87 -8.94 14.58 33.46
N THR A 88 -9.97 15.34 33.08
CA THR A 88 -10.34 16.53 33.87
C THR A 88 -10.84 16.02 35.22
N PRO A 89 -10.09 16.23 36.33
CA PRO A 89 -10.45 15.66 37.60
C PRO A 89 -11.69 16.38 38.10
N SER A 90 -12.76 15.63 38.33
CA SER A 90 -13.96 16.08 39.05
C SER A 90 -13.70 16.29 40.55
N ASP A 91 -12.44 16.48 40.98
CA ASP A 91 -12.05 16.81 42.35
C ASP A 91 -12.13 18.33 42.55
N LEU A 92 -13.34 18.87 42.47
CA LEU A 92 -13.69 20.15 43.08
C LEU A 92 -15.20 20.14 43.33
N HIS A 93 -15.55 20.01 44.61
CA HIS A 93 -16.89 20.13 45.21
C HIS A 93 -17.88 18.97 45.01
N ALA A 94 -18.00 18.13 46.05
CA ALA A 94 -19.21 18.03 46.87
C ALA A 94 -18.91 17.32 48.20
#